data_AF-A0A6M2D740-F1
#
_entry.id   AF-A0A6M2D740-F1
#
_cell.length_a   1.000
_cell.length_b   1.000
_cell.length_c   1.000
_cell.angle_alpha   90.00
_cell.angle_beta   90.00
_cell.angle_gamma   90.00
#
_symmetry.space_group_name_H-M   'P 1'
#
loop_
_entity.id
_entity.type
_entity.pdbx_description
1 polymer ?
#
loop_
_entity_poly.entity_id
_entity_poly.type
_entity_poly.pdbx_seq_one_letter_code
_entity_poly.pdbx_strand_id
1 'polypeptide(L)'
;MDSLHCYCSTADVDTTHMLRCTKCKLYFHPGCLKSSNRSTLVGDLFFKLTCDRCSPDNVEVLERLKMQWIQVIMLTLYNLHVSGTSGKLGYFRWREHICSFIDKHWTTFFGDRKRTATFRGTVAGVLSSGCPLLFQSGWSKLGENGWWTLTTMKPPSPADFEGPTTLLAMC
;
A
#
# COMPACT_ATOMS: atom_id res chain seq x y z
N MET A 1 28.75 -14.65 2.47
CA MET A 1 27.79 -15.75 2.22
C MET A 1 26.47 -15.10 1.91
N ASP A 2 26.10 -15.10 0.62
CA ASP A 2 24.83 -14.53 0.18
C ASP A 2 23.70 -15.36 0.80
N SER A 3 23.02 -14.76 1.77
CA SER A 3 21.91 -15.42 2.44
C SER A 3 20.74 -15.41 1.47
N LEU A 4 20.33 -16.58 0.96
CA LEU A 4 19.16 -16.67 0.11
C LEU A 4 17.91 -16.17 0.86
N HIS A 5 17.14 -15.34 0.18
CA HIS A 5 15.94 -14.69 0.69
C HIS A 5 14.70 -15.55 0.39
N CYS A 6 13.61 -15.26 1.10
CA CYS A 6 12.30 -15.89 0.93
C CYS A 6 12.30 -17.42 1.18
N TYR A 7 11.12 -18.03 1.13
CA TYR A 7 10.99 -19.49 1.17
C TYR A 7 11.31 -20.14 -0.18
N CYS A 8 11.23 -19.39 -1.29
CA CYS A 8 11.66 -19.85 -2.60
C CYS A 8 13.18 -19.79 -2.82
N SER A 9 13.96 -19.37 -1.80
CA SER A 9 15.41 -19.28 -1.86
C SER A 9 15.93 -18.37 -2.99
N THR A 10 15.25 -17.24 -3.20
CA THR A 10 15.65 -16.23 -4.19
C THR A 10 16.92 -15.50 -3.77
N ALA A 11 17.77 -15.15 -4.73
CA ALA A 11 18.84 -14.16 -4.52
C ALA A 11 18.35 -12.73 -4.77
N ASP A 12 17.31 -12.57 -5.59
CA ASP A 12 16.76 -11.27 -5.96
C ASP A 12 15.92 -10.68 -4.82
N VAL A 13 16.23 -9.44 -4.45
CA VAL A 13 15.53 -8.68 -3.42
C VAL A 13 14.93 -7.42 -4.03
N ASP A 14 13.61 -7.34 -4.02
CA ASP A 14 12.89 -6.10 -4.31
C ASP A 14 12.26 -5.55 -3.01
N THR A 15 12.90 -4.52 -2.45
CA THR A 15 12.44 -3.88 -1.21
C THR A 15 11.11 -3.14 -1.35
N THR A 16 10.63 -2.93 -2.58
CA THR A 16 9.34 -2.29 -2.86
C THR A 16 8.17 -3.28 -2.93
N HIS A 17 8.46 -4.57 -3.04
CA HIS A 17 7.44 -5.64 -3.14
C HIS A 17 7.65 -6.80 -2.18
N MET A 18 8.69 -6.79 -1.34
CA MET A 18 8.98 -7.85 -0.38
C MET A 18 8.90 -7.37 1.07
N LEU A 19 8.39 -8.25 1.93
CA LEU A 19 8.31 -8.03 3.38
C LEU A 19 9.61 -8.46 4.06
N ARG A 20 10.10 -7.63 4.98
CA ARG A 20 11.32 -7.92 5.75
C ARG A 20 10.96 -8.59 7.08
N CYS A 21 11.51 -9.76 7.35
CA CYS A 21 11.36 -10.40 8.65
C CYS A 21 12.00 -9.53 9.75
N THR A 22 11.27 -9.30 10.83
CA THR A 22 11.71 -8.43 11.93
C THR A 22 12.93 -8.98 12.69
N LYS A 23 13.17 -10.29 12.63
CA LYS A 23 14.26 -10.99 13.34
C LYS A 23 15.49 -11.16 12.44
N CYS A 24 15.44 -12.06 11.46
CA CYS A 24 16.60 -12.37 10.60
C CYS A 24 16.89 -11.32 9.52
N LYS A 25 16.01 -10.33 9.34
CA LYS A 25 16.16 -9.24 8.35
C LYS A 25 16.17 -9.67 6.88
N LEU A 26 15.95 -10.95 6.58
CA LEU A 26 15.71 -11.46 5.23
C LEU A 26 14.37 -10.96 4.67
N TYR A 27 14.24 -11.01 3.35
CA TYR A 27 13.10 -10.51 2.60
C TYR A 27 12.26 -11.67 2.08
N PHE A 28 10.95 -11.52 2.04
CA PHE A 28 10.00 -12.57 1.65
C PHE A 28 8.96 -11.99 0.68
N HIS A 29 8.73 -12.70 -0.43
CA HIS A 29 7.65 -12.36 -1.35
C HIS A 29 6.29 -12.54 -0.65
N PRO A 30 5.35 -11.58 -0.77
CA PRO A 30 4.00 -11.73 -0.25
C PRO A 30 3.30 -13.01 -0.73
N GLY A 31 3.53 -13.40 -1.99
CA GLY A 31 2.98 -14.63 -2.57
C GLY A 31 3.59 -15.93 -2.04
N CYS A 32 4.77 -15.87 -1.42
CA CYS A 32 5.40 -17.03 -0.80
C CYS A 32 5.02 -17.20 0.68
N LEU A 33 4.37 -16.22 1.29
CA LEU A 33 3.96 -16.30 2.70
C LEU A 33 2.95 -17.43 2.93
N LYS A 34 3.13 -18.13 4.05
CA LYS A 34 2.30 -19.25 4.48
C LYS A 34 1.04 -18.75 5.19
N SER A 35 1.09 -17.59 5.84
CA SER A 35 -0.04 -17.01 6.55
C SER A 35 -1.23 -16.72 5.61
N SER A 36 -2.44 -17.06 6.06
CA SER A 36 -3.68 -16.91 5.30
C SER A 36 -4.16 -15.47 5.19
N ASN A 37 -3.74 -14.60 6.11
CA ASN A 37 -4.10 -13.17 6.17
C ASN A 37 -3.16 -12.28 5.32
N ARG A 38 -2.40 -12.85 4.38
CA ARG A 38 -1.59 -12.09 3.42
C ARG A 38 -2.48 -11.20 2.53
N SER A 39 -1.98 -10.03 2.16
CA SER A 39 -2.70 -9.12 1.27
C SER A 39 -2.75 -9.66 -0.16
N THR A 40 -3.85 -9.38 -0.85
CA THR A 40 -4.02 -9.62 -2.29
C THR A 40 -3.66 -8.38 -3.13
N LEU A 41 -3.37 -7.25 -2.48
CA LEU A 41 -3.00 -6.01 -3.15
C LEU A 41 -1.50 -6.00 -3.47
N VAL A 42 -1.17 -5.59 -4.69
CA VAL A 42 0.21 -5.48 -5.14
C VAL A 42 0.89 -4.32 -4.39
N GLY A 43 2.08 -4.56 -3.85
CA GLY A 43 2.85 -3.57 -3.10
C GLY A 43 2.36 -3.30 -1.66
N ASP A 44 1.43 -4.11 -1.13
CA ASP A 44 1.00 -3.96 0.26
C ASP A 44 2.02 -4.52 1.25
N LEU A 45 2.89 -3.64 1.76
CA LEU A 45 3.94 -3.97 2.72
C LEU A 45 3.58 -3.63 4.18
N PHE A 46 2.32 -3.31 4.48
CA PHE A 46 1.88 -2.89 5.81
C PHE A 46 1.69 -4.07 6.75
N PHE A 47 2.74 -4.85 6.94
CA PHE A 47 2.75 -6.01 7.83
C PHE A 47 4.04 -6.10 8.62
N LYS A 48 3.93 -6.63 9.84
CA LYS A 48 5.06 -7.10 10.62
C LYS A 48 5.19 -8.60 10.42
N LEU A 49 6.29 -9.02 9.81
CA LEU A 49 6.58 -10.43 9.53
C LEU A 49 7.58 -11.00 10.53
N THR A 50 7.29 -12.18 11.06
CA THR A 50 8.26 -13.10 11.64
C THR A 50 8.16 -14.42 10.89
N CYS A 51 9.20 -14.77 10.12
CA CYS A 51 9.20 -16.04 9.38
C CYS A 51 9.21 -17.24 10.32
N ASP A 52 8.83 -18.40 9.81
CA ASP A 52 8.77 -19.65 10.58
C ASP A 52 10.09 -19.97 11.31
N ARG A 53 11.24 -19.87 10.65
CA ARG A 53 12.57 -20.13 11.22
C ARG A 53 12.94 -19.20 12.37
N CYS A 54 12.26 -18.05 12.48
CA CYS A 54 12.48 -17.08 13.54
C CYS A 54 11.38 -17.10 14.60
N SER A 55 10.28 -17.82 14.39
CA SER A 55 9.24 -17.97 15.41
C SER A 55 9.64 -19.09 16.39
N PRO A 56 9.25 -19.00 17.67
CA PRO A 56 9.56 -20.05 18.66
C PRO A 56 8.92 -21.41 18.35
N ASP A 57 7.78 -21.41 17.66
CA ASP A 57 6.93 -22.56 17.35
C ASP A 57 7.06 -23.05 15.90
N ASN A 58 7.97 -22.46 15.12
CA ASN A 58 8.11 -22.70 13.67
C ASN A 58 6.84 -22.39 12.85
N VAL A 59 6.02 -21.46 13.31
CA VAL A 59 4.82 -20.96 12.64
C VAL A 59 5.01 -19.51 12.24
N GLU A 60 4.81 -19.21 10.95
CA GLU A 60 4.90 -17.85 10.44
C GLU A 60 3.86 -16.93 11.10
N VAL A 61 4.33 -15.80 11.62
CA VAL A 61 3.48 -14.75 12.20
C VAL A 61 3.48 -13.54 11.28
N LEU A 62 2.30 -13.17 10.80
CA LEU A 62 2.06 -12.02 9.96
C LEU A 62 1.00 -11.12 10.59
N GLU A 63 1.41 -9.94 11.06
CA GLU A 63 0.52 -8.98 11.73
C GLU A 63 0.27 -7.76 10.84
N ARG A 64 -1.00 -7.42 10.59
CA ARG A 64 -1.38 -6.21 9.82
C ARG A 64 -1.05 -4.95 10.60
N LEU A 65 -0.26 -4.05 10.00
CA LEU A 65 -0.02 -2.72 10.55
C LEU A 65 -1.24 -1.83 10.30
N LYS A 66 -1.53 -0.96 11.26
CA LYS A 66 -2.59 0.05 11.11
C LYS A 66 -2.17 1.05 10.04
N MET A 67 -3.01 1.19 9.01
CA MET A 67 -2.78 2.16 7.95
C MET A 67 -3.52 3.48 8.20
N GLN A 68 -2.88 4.57 7.79
CA GLN A 68 -3.49 5.89 7.65
C GLN A 68 -4.14 6.04 6.27
N TRP A 69 -5.08 6.98 6.15
CA TRP A 69 -5.79 7.22 4.90
C TRP A 69 -4.86 7.55 3.73
N ILE A 70 -3.77 8.28 3.96
CA ILE A 70 -2.79 8.60 2.92
C ILE A 70 -2.19 7.33 2.30
N GLN A 71 -1.81 6.37 3.14
CA GLN A 71 -1.23 5.09 2.72
C GLN A 71 -2.26 4.24 1.96
N VAL A 72 -3.51 4.21 2.44
CA VAL A 72 -4.61 3.50 1.78
C VAL A 72 -4.87 4.06 0.38
N ILE A 73 -4.88 5.39 0.22
CA ILE A 73 -5.14 6.05 -1.07
C ILE A 73 -3.95 5.85 -2.02
N MET A 74 -2.71 5.95 -1.52
CA MET A 74 -1.52 5.67 -2.33
C MET A 74 -1.52 4.22 -2.85
N LEU A 75 -1.77 3.24 -1.98
CA LEU A 75 -1.83 1.83 -2.35
C LEU A 75 -3.00 1.54 -3.30
N THR A 76 -4.13 2.22 -3.11
CA THR A 76 -5.29 2.14 -4.01
C THR A 76 -4.94 2.64 -5.41
N LEU A 77 -4.37 3.84 -5.54
CA LEU A 77 -3.99 4.40 -6.84
C LEU A 77 -2.94 3.52 -7.53
N TYR A 78 -1.96 3.01 -6.77
CA TYR A 78 -0.98 2.06 -7.30
C TYR A 78 -1.66 0.81 -7.89
N ASN A 79 -2.60 0.21 -7.16
CA ASN A 79 -3.32 -0.98 -7.63
C ASN A 79 -4.27 -0.69 -8.81
N LEU A 80 -4.88 0.50 -8.87
CA LEU A 80 -5.68 0.92 -10.03
C LEU A 80 -4.82 1.00 -11.31
N HIS A 81 -3.59 1.51 -11.20
CA HIS A 81 -2.62 1.54 -12.30
C HIS A 81 -2.20 0.13 -12.74
N VAL A 82 -1.70 -0.69 -11.82
CA VAL A 82 -1.14 -2.00 -12.19
C VAL A 82 -2.21 -3.04 -12.58
N SER A 83 -3.46 -2.84 -12.18
CA SER A 83 -4.58 -3.69 -12.62
C SER A 83 -5.11 -3.34 -14.01
N GLY A 84 -4.61 -2.26 -14.64
CA GLY A 84 -5.11 -1.81 -15.94
C GLY A 84 -6.54 -1.29 -15.89
N THR A 85 -6.99 -0.80 -14.72
CA THR A 85 -8.33 -0.20 -14.60
C THR A 85 -8.45 0.98 -15.59
N SER A 86 -9.57 1.07 -16.31
CA SER A 86 -9.81 2.13 -17.28
C SER A 86 -9.88 3.51 -16.61
N GLY A 87 -8.78 4.25 -16.67
CA GLY A 87 -8.68 5.67 -16.31
C GLY A 87 -8.60 6.57 -17.55
N LYS A 88 -8.33 7.87 -17.32
CA LYS A 88 -7.98 8.83 -18.39
C LYS A 88 -6.52 9.22 -18.22
N LEU A 89 -5.64 8.80 -19.14
CA LEU A 89 -4.19 9.11 -19.10
C LEU A 89 -3.52 8.78 -17.75
N GLY A 90 -3.90 7.65 -17.13
CA GLY A 90 -3.38 7.26 -15.81
C GLY A 90 -4.02 8.00 -14.62
N TYR A 91 -5.01 8.86 -14.84
CA TYR A 91 -5.80 9.45 -13.77
C TYR A 91 -7.07 8.65 -13.51
N PHE A 92 -7.50 8.67 -12.25
CA PHE A 92 -8.67 7.97 -11.77
C PHE A 92 -9.64 8.92 -11.09
N ARG A 93 -10.93 8.72 -11.30
CA ARG A 93 -11.98 9.46 -10.62
C ARG A 93 -12.03 9.09 -9.15
N TRP A 94 -12.03 10.09 -8.27
CA TRP A 94 -11.94 9.81 -6.84
C TRP A 94 -13.17 9.08 -6.27
N ARG A 95 -14.38 9.39 -6.76
CA ARG A 95 -15.61 8.69 -6.31
C ARG A 95 -15.77 7.34 -7.00
N GLU A 96 -15.69 7.34 -8.32
CA GLU A 96 -16.05 6.17 -9.12
C GLU A 96 -14.97 5.08 -9.09
N HIS A 97 -13.69 5.46 -8.99
CA HIS A 97 -12.57 4.51 -8.97
C HIS A 97 -11.98 4.35 -7.56
N ILE A 98 -11.49 5.43 -6.96
CA ILE A 98 -10.72 5.35 -5.69
C ILE A 98 -11.62 4.91 -4.53
N CYS A 99 -12.76 5.58 -4.30
CA CYS A 99 -13.67 5.20 -3.22
C CYS A 99 -14.26 3.79 -3.43
N SER A 100 -14.62 3.44 -4.66
CA SER A 100 -15.16 2.11 -4.98
C SER A 100 -14.13 1.00 -4.73
N PHE A 101 -12.86 1.23 -5.08
CA PHE A 101 -11.77 0.30 -4.81
C PHE A 101 -11.57 0.11 -3.30
N ILE A 102 -11.49 1.20 -2.54
CA ILE A 102 -11.37 1.14 -1.08
C ILE A 102 -12.55 0.40 -0.45
N ASP A 103 -13.77 0.66 -0.93
CA ASP A 103 -14.97 0.01 -0.41
C ASP A 103 -14.99 -1.50 -0.66
N LYS A 104 -14.56 -1.93 -1.86
CA LYS A 104 -14.38 -3.33 -2.23
C LYS A 104 -13.31 -4.04 -1.39
N HIS A 105 -12.20 -3.35 -1.12
CA HIS A 105 -11.05 -3.89 -0.39
C HIS A 105 -11.01 -3.48 1.09
N TRP A 106 -12.15 -3.08 1.66
CA TRP A 106 -12.22 -2.50 3.00
C TRP A 106 -11.62 -3.39 4.09
N THR A 107 -11.98 -4.68 4.09
CA THR A 107 -11.47 -5.64 5.07
C THR A 107 -9.96 -5.86 4.93
N THR A 108 -9.43 -5.81 3.70
CA THR A 108 -7.98 -5.84 3.47
C THR A 108 -7.31 -4.65 4.12
N PHE A 109 -7.86 -3.43 3.95
CA PHE A 109 -7.25 -2.22 4.51
C PHE A 109 -7.41 -2.08 6.03
N PHE A 110 -8.59 -2.42 6.56
CA PHE A 110 -9.01 -2.01 7.89
C PHE A 110 -9.51 -3.16 8.79
N GLY A 111 -9.52 -4.41 8.32
CA GLY A 111 -10.09 -5.54 9.05
C GLY A 111 -11.56 -5.29 9.40
N ASP A 112 -11.90 -5.46 10.68
CA ASP A 112 -13.27 -5.37 11.19
C ASP A 112 -13.77 -3.93 11.46
N ARG A 113 -12.98 -2.92 11.09
CA ARG A 113 -13.38 -1.52 11.27
C ARG A 113 -14.70 -1.25 10.53
N LYS A 114 -15.68 -0.62 11.19
CA LYS A 114 -16.93 -0.22 10.53
C LYS A 114 -16.70 0.94 9.55
N ARG A 115 -17.41 0.91 8.43
CA ARG A 115 -17.48 2.02 7.47
C ARG A 115 -18.18 3.21 8.11
N THR A 116 -17.66 4.41 7.88
CA THR A 116 -18.31 5.67 8.28
C THR A 116 -18.93 6.34 7.06
N ALA A 117 -20.06 7.03 7.21
CA ALA A 117 -20.67 7.79 6.12
C ALA A 117 -19.72 8.88 5.55
N THR A 118 -18.74 9.31 6.35
CA THR A 118 -17.79 10.38 6.05
C THR A 118 -16.54 9.94 5.30
N PHE A 119 -16.29 8.64 5.12
CA PHE A 119 -15.00 8.16 4.60
C PHE A 119 -14.67 8.74 3.21
N ARG A 120 -15.68 8.92 2.36
CA ARG A 120 -15.53 9.53 1.03
C ARG A 120 -15.02 10.97 1.12
N GLY A 121 -15.52 11.75 2.10
CA GLY A 121 -15.03 13.09 2.37
C GLY A 121 -13.57 13.09 2.83
N THR A 122 -13.19 12.10 3.65
CA THR A 122 -11.79 11.91 4.04
C THR A 122 -10.90 11.61 2.84
N VAL A 123 -11.34 10.76 1.91
CA VAL A 123 -10.59 10.48 0.66
C VAL A 123 -10.35 11.76 -0.13
N ALA A 124 -11.39 12.58 -0.34
CA ALA A 124 -11.26 13.85 -1.06
C ALA A 124 -10.31 14.83 -0.33
N GLY A 125 -10.42 14.95 0.99
CA GLY A 125 -9.56 15.82 1.79
C GLY A 125 -8.08 15.41 1.74
N VAL A 126 -7.80 14.11 1.85
CA VAL A 126 -6.42 13.58 1.83
C VAL A 126 -5.79 13.67 0.43
N LEU A 127 -6.57 13.48 -0.63
CA LEU A 127 -6.09 13.71 -2.00
C LEU A 127 -5.66 15.17 -2.21
N SER A 128 -6.45 16.11 -1.70
CA SER A 128 -6.14 17.53 -1.75
C SER A 128 -4.92 17.90 -0.91
N SER A 129 -4.82 17.42 0.34
CA SER A 129 -3.69 17.76 1.21
C SER A 129 -2.38 17.11 0.77
N GLY A 130 -2.42 15.91 0.19
CA GLY A 130 -1.21 15.25 -0.34
C GLY A 130 -0.73 15.79 -1.70
N CYS A 131 -1.42 16.78 -2.28
CA CYS A 131 -1.08 17.37 -3.57
C CYS A 131 -0.20 18.62 -3.40
N PRO A 132 0.88 18.80 -4.20
CA PRO A 132 1.27 18.00 -5.36
C PRO A 132 2.27 16.87 -5.07
N LEU A 133 2.69 16.68 -3.82
CA LEU A 133 3.83 15.84 -3.48
C LEU A 133 3.57 14.34 -3.72
N LEU A 134 2.46 13.83 -3.22
CA LEU A 134 2.08 12.41 -3.32
C LEU A 134 1.03 12.18 -4.40
N PHE A 135 0.14 13.15 -4.59
CA PHE A 135 -0.94 13.08 -5.55
C PHE A 135 -0.90 14.25 -6.51
N GLN A 136 -1.33 13.99 -7.74
CA GLN A 136 -1.50 15.02 -8.74
C GLN A 136 -2.97 15.10 -9.18
N SER A 137 -3.53 16.31 -9.11
CA SER A 137 -4.84 16.61 -9.69
C SER A 137 -4.78 16.59 -11.23
N GLY A 138 -5.81 16.03 -11.85
CA GLY A 138 -5.97 15.98 -13.30
C GLY A 138 -6.35 17.32 -13.93
N TRP A 139 -6.59 18.38 -13.16
CA TRP A 139 -7.00 19.69 -13.69
C TRP A 139 -6.06 20.20 -14.80
N SER A 140 -4.74 20.16 -14.58
CA SER A 140 -3.76 20.69 -15.53
C SER A 140 -3.58 19.84 -16.79
N LYS A 141 -3.91 18.54 -16.73
CA LYS A 141 -3.70 17.60 -17.85
C LYS A 141 -4.99 17.25 -18.60
N LEU A 142 -6.12 17.20 -17.89
CA LEU A 142 -7.42 16.78 -18.41
C LEU A 142 -8.42 17.95 -18.52
N GLY A 143 -8.19 19.07 -17.83
CA GLY A 143 -9.17 20.16 -17.73
C GLY A 143 -10.42 19.81 -16.91
N GLU A 144 -10.43 18.65 -16.24
CA GLU A 144 -11.56 18.13 -15.49
C GLU A 144 -11.23 17.98 -14.00
N ASN A 145 -12.16 18.39 -13.14
CA ASN A 145 -12.05 18.18 -11.69
C ASN A 145 -12.30 16.72 -11.29
N GLY A 146 -11.75 16.32 -10.14
CA GLY A 146 -12.03 15.03 -9.51
C GLY A 146 -11.24 13.84 -10.06
N TRP A 147 -10.26 14.09 -10.92
CA TRP A 147 -9.31 13.11 -11.43
C TRP A 147 -7.99 13.21 -10.68
N TRP A 148 -7.44 12.07 -10.27
CA TRP A 148 -6.23 12.01 -9.45
C TRP A 148 -5.32 10.87 -9.87
N THR A 149 -4.02 11.05 -9.71
CA THR A 149 -3.00 10.01 -9.89
C THR A 149 -1.91 10.15 -8.82
N LEU A 150 -1.04 9.16 -8.72
CA LEU A 150 0.20 9.26 -7.96
C LEU A 150 1.19 10.17 -8.69
N THR A 151 1.90 11.02 -7.93
CA THR A 151 3.00 11.82 -8.46
C THR A 151 4.20 10.93 -8.84
N THR A 152 4.44 9.87 -8.06
CA THR A 152 5.46 8.85 -8.34
C THR A 152 4.82 7.47 -8.34
N MET A 153 5.04 6.69 -9.39
CA MET A 153 4.50 5.33 -9.55
C MET A 153 5.26 4.29 -8.71
N LYS A 154 5.12 4.42 -7.38
CA LYS A 154 5.71 3.53 -6.37
C LYS A 154 4.64 3.17 -5.31
N PRO A 155 4.55 1.91 -4.85
CA PRO A 155 3.68 1.57 -3.73
C PRO A 155 4.18 2.22 -2.43
N PRO A 156 3.28 2.57 -1.49
CA PRO A 156 3.69 3.09 -0.19
C PRO A 156 4.37 2.01 0.66
N SER A 157 5.45 2.36 1.36
CA SER A 157 6.11 1.51 2.36
C SER A 157 5.94 2.10 3.75
N PRO A 158 5.83 1.30 4.84
CA PRO A 158 5.85 1.82 6.21
C PRO A 158 7.02 2.75 6.50
N ALA A 159 8.20 2.47 5.94
CA ALA A 159 9.41 3.26 6.12
C ALA A 159 9.31 4.69 5.55
N ASP A 160 8.44 4.92 4.56
CA ASP A 160 8.23 6.26 3.98
C ASP A 160 7.51 7.21 4.98
N PHE A 161 6.97 6.66 6.08
CA PHE A 161 6.14 7.37 7.06
C PHE A 161 6.70 7.29 8.49
N GLU A 162 7.96 6.89 8.68
CA GLU A 162 8.63 6.84 9.98
C GLU A 162 9.79 7.84 10.02
N GLY A 163 9.95 8.58 11.13
CA GLY A 163 11.09 9.48 11.38
C GLY A 163 10.82 11.00 11.19
N PRO A 164 11.80 11.87 11.46
CA PRO A 164 11.61 13.33 11.42
C PRO A 164 11.38 13.91 10.01
N THR A 165 11.67 13.14 8.95
CA THR A 165 11.46 13.52 7.54
C THR A 165 10.36 12.66 6.90
N THR A 166 9.28 12.37 7.63
CA THR A 166 8.15 11.62 7.06
C THR A 166 7.52 12.37 5.90
N LEU A 167 7.01 11.64 4.90
CA LEU A 167 6.21 12.24 3.83
C LEU A 167 5.00 13.02 4.37
N LEU A 168 4.45 12.61 5.52
CA LEU A 168 3.35 13.30 6.19
C LEU A 168 3.71 14.70 6.69
N ALA A 169 4.95 14.92 7.12
CA ALA A 169 5.41 16.24 7.58
C ALA A 169 5.59 17.23 6.42
N MET A 170 5.62 16.74 5.18
CA MET A 170 5.81 17.56 3.97
C MET A 170 4.48 17.92 3.28
N CYS A 171 3.39 17.22 3.60
CA CYS A 171 2.06 17.40 3.02
C CYS A 171 1.23 18.44 3.79
#